data_AF-Q0RMQ7-F1
#
_entry.id   AF-Q0RMQ7-F1
#
_cell.length_a   1.000
_cell.length_b   1.000
_cell.length_c   1.000
_cell.angle_alpha   90.00
_cell.angle_beta   90.00
_cell.angle_gamma   90.00
#
_symmetry.space_group_name_H-M   'P 1'
#
loop_
_entity.id
_entity.type
_entity.pdbx_description
1 polymer ?
#
loop_
_entity_poly.entity_id
_entity_poly.type
_entity_poly.pdbx_seq_one_letter_code
_entity_poly.pdbx_strand_id
1 'polypeptide(L)' 'MDDDFFSLGGQSVIMARIQGAFMEELGIEVPVDQMFLNPTVASISAYIESMDVTAG' A
#
# COMPACT_ATOMS: atom_id res chain seq x y z
N MET A 1 16.03 -7.90 -0.26
CA MET A 1 15.09 -8.67 -1.08
C MET A 1 13.77 -8.01 -0.80
N ASP A 2 13.44 -7.00 -1.59
CA ASP A 2 12.13 -6.38 -1.58
C ASP A 2 11.15 -7.49 -1.98
N ASP A 3 10.53 -8.12 -0.98
CA ASP A 3 9.52 -9.13 -1.20
C ASP A 3 8.39 -8.45 -1.95
N ASP A 4 8.41 -8.58 -3.28
CA ASP A 4 7.27 -8.26 -4.11
C ASP A 4 6.08 -8.98 -3.47
N PHE A 5 5.14 -8.21 -2.92
CA PHE A 5 3.87 -8.72 -2.39
C PHE A 5 3.09 -9.55 -3.43
N PHE A 6 3.58 -9.58 -4.68
CA PHE A 6 2.97 -10.04 -5.90
C PHE A 6 3.52 -11.38 -6.41
N SER A 7 4.59 -11.93 -5.81
CA SER A 7 5.30 -13.07 -6.41
C SER A 7 4.58 -14.43 -6.29
N LEU A 8 3.50 -14.57 -5.51
CA LEU A 8 2.83 -15.85 -5.26
C LEU A 8 1.30 -15.76 -5.28
N GLY A 9 0.70 -15.56 -6.47
CA GLY A 9 -0.58 -16.16 -6.88
C GLY A 9 -1.85 -16.02 -6.00
N GLY A 10 -1.93 -15.07 -5.07
CA GLY A 10 -3.06 -14.90 -4.14
C GLY A 10 -3.36 -13.43 -3.79
N GLN A 11 -3.47 -12.55 -4.78
CA GLN A 11 -3.22 -11.11 -4.59
C GLN A 11 -4.42 -10.24 -4.18
N SER A 12 -5.66 -10.51 -4.55
CA SER A 12 -6.76 -9.57 -4.26
C SER A 12 -7.17 -9.52 -2.79
N VAL A 13 -7.13 -10.66 -2.09
CA VAL A 13 -7.55 -10.76 -0.68
C VAL A 13 -6.50 -10.16 0.25
N ILE A 14 -5.22 -10.36 -0.05
CA ILE A 14 -4.12 -9.76 0.71
C ILE A 14 -4.12 -8.23 0.50
N MET A 15 -4.32 -7.75 -0.74
CA MET A 15 -4.43 -6.31 -1.01
C MET A 15 -5.61 -5.67 -0.28
N ALA A 16 -6.79 -6.30 -0.30
CA ALA A 16 -7.94 -5.79 0.44
C ALA A 16 -7.69 -5.76 1.97
N ARG A 17 -6.95 -6.73 2.51
CA ARG A 17 -6.55 -6.73 3.94
C ARG A 17 -5.56 -5.62 4.26
N ILE A 18 -4.55 -5.42 3.40
CA ILE A 18 -3.56 -4.35 3.56
C ILE A 18 -4.24 -2.98 3.48
N GLN A 19 -5.18 -2.80 2.54
CA GLN A 19 -5.98 -1.58 2.44
C GLN A 19 -6.76 -1.31 3.74
N GLY A 20 -7.43 -2.33 4.27
CA GLY A 20 -8.16 -2.23 5.54
C GLY A 20 -7.24 -1.85 6.70
N ALA A 21 -6.04 -2.45 6.77
CA ALA A 21 -5.06 -2.14 7.81
C ALA A 21 -4.58 -0.68 7.74
N PHE A 22 -4.31 -0.14 6.54
CA PHE A 22 -3.95 1.27 6.40
C PHE A 22 -5.07 2.21 6.86
N MET A 23 -6.32 1.86 6.58
CA MET A 23 -7.46 2.66 7.03
C MET A 23 -7.66 2.57 8.54
N GLU A 24 -7.48 1.38 9.13
CA GLU A 24 -7.67 1.14 10.57
C GLU A 24 -6.54 1.73 11.42
N GLU A 25 -5.28 1.57 11.00
CA GLU A 25 -4.11 2.00 11.77
C GLU A 25 -3.67 3.43 11.47
N LEU A 26 -3.78 3.87 10.21
CA LEU A 26 -3.28 5.17 9.75
C LEU A 26 -4.40 6.13 9.38
N GLY A 27 -5.63 5.67 9.18
CA GLY A 27 -6.72 6.48 8.66
C GLY A 27 -6.55 6.87 7.19
N ILE A 28 -5.66 6.18 6.46
CA ILE A 28 -5.29 6.52 5.09
C ILE A 28 -5.85 5.48 4.14
N GLU A 29 -6.57 5.95 3.12
CA GLU A 29 -7.03 5.11 2.02
C GLU A 29 -5.98 5.10 0.90
N VAL A 30 -5.28 3.98 0.73
CA VAL A 30 -4.43 3.75 -0.43
C VAL A 30 -5.28 3.08 -1.50
N PRO A 31 -5.39 3.63 -2.72
CA PRO A 31 -6.16 3.00 -3.77
C PRO A 31 -5.37 1.87 -4.44
N VAL A 32 -6.09 0.86 -4.93
CA VAL A 32 -5.52 -0.43 -5.37
C VAL A 32 -4.58 -0.26 -6.56
N ASP A 33 -4.87 0.67 -7.46
CA ASP A 33 -4.01 1.06 -8.59
C ASP A 33 -2.62 1.52 -8.11
N GLN A 34 -2.56 2.30 -7.02
CA GLN A 34 -1.30 2.74 -6.43
C GLN A 34 -0.54 1.60 -5.76
N MET A 35 -1.23 0.64 -5.16
CA MET A 35 -0.58 -0.56 -4.61
C MET A 35 0.03 -1.45 -5.72
N PHE A 36 -0.61 -1.54 -6.88
CA PHE A 36 -0.04 -2.25 -8.04
C PHE A 36 1.14 -1.50 -8.67
N LEU A 37 1.12 -0.16 -8.68
CA LEU A 37 2.23 0.67 -9.14
C LEU A 37 3.42 0.64 -8.17
N ASN A 38 3.15 0.40 -6.89
CA ASN A 38 4.11 0.40 -5.80
C ASN A 38 4.11 -0.96 -5.11
N PRO A 39 4.66 -2.02 -5.74
CA PRO A 39 4.43 -3.39 -5.30
C PRO A 39 5.21 -3.84 -4.05
N THR A 40 5.84 -2.90 -3.35
CA THR A 40 6.72 -3.16 -2.19
C THR A 40 6.30 -2.28 -1.01
N VAL A 41 6.68 -2.69 0.20
CA VAL A 41 6.44 -1.90 1.43
C VAL A 41 7.07 -0.52 1.27
N ALA A 42 8.33 -0.47 0.81
CA ALA A 42 9.08 0.76 0.67
C ALA A 42 8.41 1.75 -0.28
N SER A 43 7.91 1.27 -1.43
CA SER A 43 7.22 2.12 -2.41
C SER A 43 5.86 2.61 -1.90
N ILE A 44 5.11 1.79 -1.16
CA ILE A 44 3.83 2.22 -0.57
C ILE A 44 4.06 3.22 0.56
N SER A 45 5.05 3.00 1.43
CA SER A 45 5.42 3.96 2.47
C SER A 45 5.81 5.31 1.86
N ALA A 46 6.65 5.33 0.83
CA ALA A 46 7.04 6.57 0.16
C ALA A 46 5.83 7.30 -0.47
N TYR A 47 4.88 6.54 -1.04
CA TYR A 47 3.64 7.11 -1.56
C TYR A 47 2.80 7.76 -0.46
N ILE A 48 2.61 7.07 0.68
CA ILE A 48 1.86 7.59 1.83
C ILE A 48 2.53 8.86 2.39
N GLU A 49 3.86 8.84 2.57
CA GLU A 49 4.61 10.02 3.04
C GLU A 49 4.46 11.22 2.08
N SER A 50 4.42 10.97 0.76
CA SER A 50 4.17 12.01 -0.24
C SER A 50 2.76 12.61 -0.15
N MET A 51 1.76 11.84 0.31
CA MET A 51 0.40 12.35 0.51
C MET A 51 0.32 13.25 1.76
N ASP A 52 0.97 12.84 2.85
CA ASP A 52 0.97 13.57 4.13
C ASP A 52 1.67 14.94 4.01
N VAL A 53 2.76 15.03 3.25
CA VAL A 53 3.50 16.28 2.99
C VAL A 53 2.64 17.36 2.30
N THR A 54 1.55 16.99 1.62
CA THR A 54 0.66 17.95 0.95
C THR A 54 -0.44 18.48 1.88
N ALA A 55 -0.66 17.85 3.04
CA ALA A 55 -1.67 18.25 4.02
C ALA A 55 -1.12 19.20 5.13
N GLY A 56 0.17 19.55 5.08
CA GLY A 56 0.86 20.44 6.03
C GLY A 56 0.99 21.89 5.57
#